data_AF-A0A820KJ89-F1
#
_entry.id   AF-A0A820KJ89-F1
#
_cell.length_a   1.000
_cell.length_b   1.000
_cell.length_c   1.000
_cell.angle_alpha   90.00
_cell.angle_beta   90.00
_cell.angle_gamma   90.00
#
_symmetry.space_group_name_H-M   'P 1'
#
loop_
_entity.id
_entity.type
_entity.pdbx_description
1 polymer ?
#
loop_
_entity_poly.entity_id
_entity_poly.type
_entity_poly.pdbx_seq_one_letter_code
_entity_poly.pdbx_strand_id
1 'polypeptide(L)' 'SGGNAYALYTIDKINGALVVVRPDGYTAQITHVSAAGVKEIESYFENILVPQQ' A
#
# COMPACT_ATOMS: atom_id res chain seq x y z
N SER A 1 -13.20 -0.78 22.96
CA SER A 1 -11.91 -1.52 22.99
C SER A 1 -11.42 -1.72 21.57
N GLY A 2 -10.94 -0.68 20.89
CA GLY A 2 -10.52 -0.76 19.49
C GLY A 2 -9.24 0.02 19.29
N GLY A 3 -8.11 -0.67 19.25
CA GLY A 3 -6.80 -0.02 19.23
C GLY A 3 -5.68 -1.05 19.10
N ASN A 4 -5.73 -1.91 18.08
CA ASN A 4 -4.61 -2.81 17.77
C ASN A 4 -4.58 -3.25 16.29
N ALA A 5 -5.14 -2.44 15.38
CA ALA A 5 -5.22 -2.77 13.96
C ALA A 5 -3.85 -3.12 13.36
N TYR A 6 -2.80 -2.41 13.76
CA TYR A 6 -1.43 -2.73 13.34
C TYR A 6 -1.03 -4.17 13.67
N ALA A 7 -1.34 -4.67 14.88
CA ALA A 7 -1.03 -6.05 15.22
C ALA A 7 -1.93 -7.04 14.47
N LEU A 8 -3.20 -6.72 14.26
CA LEU A 8 -4.12 -7.56 13.46
C LEU A 8 -3.64 -7.74 12.02
N TYR A 9 -3.04 -6.69 11.44
CA TYR A 9 -2.48 -6.71 10.09
C TYR A 9 -0.98 -7.04 10.06
N THR A 10 -0.37 -7.38 11.19
CA THR A 10 1.07 -7.66 11.30
C THR A 10 1.96 -6.53 10.73
N ILE A 11 1.51 -5.29 10.90
CA ILE A 11 2.24 -4.08 10.49
C ILE A 11 3.14 -3.66 11.64
N ASP A 12 4.43 -3.49 11.33
CA ASP A 12 5.38 -2.92 12.26
C ASP A 12 4.98 -1.47 12.62
N LYS A 13 4.87 -1.18 13.92
CA LYS A 13 4.36 0.10 14.40
C LYS A 13 5.34 1.26 14.20
N ILE A 14 6.62 0.97 14.00
CA ILE A 14 7.67 1.97 13.85
C ILE A 14 7.86 2.31 12.36
N ASN A 15 7.96 1.28 11.53
CA ASN A 15 8.30 1.38 10.11
C ASN A 15 7.07 1.48 9.20
N GLY A 16 5.91 1.00 9.65
CA GLY A 16 4.67 1.02 8.89
C GLY A 16 4.72 0.19 7.60
N ALA A 17 3.71 0.39 6.75
CA ALA A 17 3.63 -0.18 5.41
C ALA A 17 2.78 0.74 4.51
N LEU A 18 3.00 0.67 3.20
CA LEU A 18 2.11 1.20 2.18
C LEU A 18 1.31 0.03 1.60
N VAL A 19 -0.02 0.13 1.59
CA VAL A 19 -0.92 -0.91 1.11
C VAL A 19 -1.83 -0.32 0.04
N VAL A 20 -1.73 -0.85 -1.18
CA VAL A 20 -2.61 -0.49 -2.28
C VAL A 20 -3.79 -1.46 -2.30
N VAL A 21 -5.00 -0.92 -2.23
CA VAL A 21 -6.25 -1.67 -2.28
C VAL A 21 -7.00 -1.28 -3.55
N ARG A 22 -7.45 -2.28 -4.31
CA ARG A 22 -8.24 -2.09 -5.52
C ARG A 22 -9.66 -1.59 -5.21
N PRO A 23 -10.37 -1.05 -6.21
CA PRO A 23 -11.77 -0.64 -6.05
C PRO A 23 -12.71 -1.75 -5.55
N ASP A 24 -12.38 -3.02 -5.80
CA ASP A 24 -13.15 -4.18 -5.34
C ASP A 24 -12.78 -4.67 -3.94
N GLY A 25 -11.92 -3.93 -3.22
CA GLY A 25 -11.55 -4.22 -1.84
C GLY A 25 -10.42 -5.25 -1.68
N TYR A 26 -9.87 -5.78 -2.77
CA TYR A 26 -8.73 -6.71 -2.71
C TYR A 26 -7.41 -5.95 -2.62
N THR A 27 -6.49 -6.44 -1.78
CA THR A 27 -5.12 -5.93 -1.72
C THR A 27 -4.38 -6.28 -3.01
N ALA A 28 -3.77 -5.27 -3.63
CA ALA A 28 -2.99 -5.45 -4.86
C ALA A 28 -1.50 -5.44 -4.62
N GLN A 29 -1.02 -4.54 -3.74
CA GLN A 29 0.41 -4.40 -3.47
C GLN A 29 0.64 -3.94 -2.03
N ILE A 30 1.72 -4.43 -1.44
CA ILE A 30 2.22 -4.02 -0.13
C ILE A 30 3.70 -3.72 -0.28
N THR A 31 4.16 -2.58 0.25
CA THR A 31 5.58 -2.21 0.25
C THR A 31 5.93 -1.37 1.47
N HIS A 32 7.22 -1.05 1.63
CA HIS A 32 7.75 -0.27 2.75
C HIS A 32 7.51 1.23 2.56
N VAL A 33 7.38 1.96 3.67
CA VAL A 33 7.34 3.43 3.68
C VAL A 33 8.75 3.97 3.39
N SER A 34 9.13 3.98 2.12
CA SER A 34 10.46 4.39 1.65
C SER A 34 10.40 4.93 0.22
N ALA A 35 11.44 5.62 -0.23
CA ALA A 35 11.52 6.09 -1.62
C ALA A 35 11.49 4.95 -2.64
N ALA A 36 12.05 3.78 -2.31
CA ALA A 36 11.96 2.59 -3.16
C ALA A 36 10.52 2.06 -3.24
N GLY A 37 9.83 1.97 -2.10
CA GLY A 37 8.43 1.54 -2.06
C GLY A 37 7.49 2.49 -2.80
N VAL A 38 7.74 3.80 -2.75
CA VAL A 38 6.97 4.77 -3.56
C VAL A 38 7.14 4.49 -5.06
N LYS A 39 8.37 4.24 -5.53
CA LYS A 39 8.62 3.88 -6.94
C LYS A 39 7.90 2.59 -7.35
N GLU A 40 7.84 1.60 -6.47
CA GLU A 40 7.08 0.37 -6.73
C GLU A 40 5.57 0.65 -6.90
N ILE A 41 5.01 1.60 -6.13
CA ILE A 41 3.61 2.02 -6.26
C ILE A 41 3.39 2.82 -7.54
N GLU A 42 4.30 3.71 -7.90
CA GLU A 42 4.26 4.46 -9.17
C GLU A 42 4.24 3.48 -10.35
N SER A 43 5.19 2.53 -10.40
CA SER A 43 5.23 1.50 -11.44
C SER A 43 3.99 0.61 -11.45
N TYR A 44 3.38 0.31 -10.29
CA TYR A 44 2.11 -0.42 -10.25
C TYR A 44 1.01 0.35 -10.98
N PHE A 45 0.85 1.64 -10.70
CA PHE A 45 -0.20 2.46 -11.31
C PHE A 45 0.05 2.78 -12.79
N GLU A 46 1.30 2.99 -13.20
CA GLU A 46 1.68 3.19 -14.61
C GLU A 46 1.26 2.02 -15.52
N ASN A 47 1.23 0.80 -14.97
CA ASN A 47 0.87 -0.41 -15.73
C ASN A 47 -0.64 -0.65 -15.84
N ILE A 48 -1.47 0.04 -15.05
CA ILE A 48 -2.92 -0.24 -14.98
C ILE A 48 -3.82 0.98 -15.23
N LEU A 49 -3.32 2.19 -15.01
CA LEU A 49 -4.07 3.42 -15.21
C LEU A 49 -3.72 4.04 -16.56
N VAL A 50 -4.72 4.62 -17.20
CA VAL A 50 -4.51 5.49 -18.36
C VAL A 50 -4.33 6.91 -17.84
N PRO A 51 -3.26 7.64 -18.23
CA PRO A 51 -3.08 9.03 -17.83
C PRO A 51 -4.27 9.88 -18.26
N GLN A 52 -4.73 10.74 -17.35
CA GLN A 52 -5.77 11.70 -17.69
C GLN A 52 -5.19 12.76 -18.63
N GLN A 53 -5.84 12.96 -19.78
CA GLN A 53 -5.51 14.03 -20.74
C GLN A 53 -6.09 15.38 -20.32
#